data_AF-A0A098LT25-F1
#
_entry.id   AF-A0A098LT25-F1
#
_cell.length_a   1.000
_cell.length_b   1.000
_cell.length_c   1.000
_cell.angle_alpha   90.00
_cell.angle_beta   90.00
_cell.angle_gamma   90.00
#
_symmetry.space_group_name_H-M   'P 1'
#
loop_
_entity.id
_entity.type
_entity.pdbx_description
1 polymer ?
#
loop_
_entity_poly.entity_id
_entity_poly.type
_entity_poly.pdbx_seq_one_letter_code
_entity_poly.pdbx_strand_id
1 'polypeptide(L)'
;MTIDEIYKKEEISVRSYHVCKYNELNSISDLKKYYYKNKSFEKLRNCGRKSNEELIELCNKYRDEFLANRELEIKKENSLKNIISNLTRIQREVINSFILVNTNSLSVRSKNAISLHLKRNFRIKNFAEKIFFNSVDIKHWKNIGAKSIPEIELYISTIRDFVKEVSESNEERKLISLKNNFLIQRTFSISKIPKEVLETESIFLLVDFLLNQNALFDKTQTTIIKNALKLYQNQEELSLDEIAEKVNLTRERVRQIRKLCIDNLFNKLLFIQNFDDDLHQKYGLDIENHHLEIDDNIIFKINNSNKTNFSKEFISYTVYIYLFNKYNLIGDIEDILQPTYFNSRKKHNWKNFYLINSKIANEVNFISMADDVDKRLNDRIEETYFFNFKSYLFKFLSNNNYSILNISLPVAEKIINDEFNLFLDLNDNIIFQRNTHKQVPEYIIEALEHLGEPSKLNEIYNWINRNYPEATKSEEALRGSCQRSNEIIYFGRSSTFGLKKWEKTRNDIKGGTIKDIITELLENSKTPLHITEILTEIHKYREKTNERNIITNLKLDPNNSFIIFNQKFIGLASQKNSYDLEKYRNLPIQLGKTVAFPFLGHLKVR
;
A
#
# COMPACT_ATOMS: atom_id res chain seq x y z
N MET A 1 28.70 -14.74 -60.66
CA MET A 1 28.56 -15.63 -61.82
C MET A 1 28.30 -17.06 -61.38
N THR A 2 27.23 -17.68 -61.86
CA THR A 2 26.87 -19.07 -61.55
C THR A 2 27.64 -20.05 -62.43
N ILE A 3 27.79 -21.31 -61.99
CA ILE A 3 28.39 -22.36 -62.82
C ILE A 3 27.58 -22.61 -64.10
N ASP A 4 26.27 -22.44 -64.06
CA ASP A 4 25.40 -22.56 -65.24
C ASP A 4 25.69 -21.47 -66.28
N GLU A 5 25.92 -20.23 -65.84
CA GLU A 5 26.33 -19.13 -66.72
C GLU A 5 27.71 -19.36 -67.34
N ILE A 6 28.66 -19.87 -66.55
CA ILE A 6 30.03 -20.14 -67.01
C ILE A 6 30.05 -21.26 -68.05
N TYR A 7 29.25 -22.30 -67.83
CA TYR A 7 29.09 -23.39 -68.79
C TYR A 7 28.41 -22.92 -70.08
N LYS A 8 27.37 -22.08 -69.99
CA LYS A 8 26.72 -21.48 -71.18
C LYS A 8 27.65 -20.60 -72.00
N LYS A 9 28.68 -20.02 -71.39
CA LYS A 9 29.74 -19.25 -72.07
C LYS A 9 30.88 -20.13 -72.60
N GLU A 10 30.74 -21.46 -72.53
CA GLU A 10 31.73 -22.44 -72.97
C GLU A 10 33.10 -22.29 -72.29
N GLU A 11 33.14 -21.70 -71.08
CA GLU A 11 34.40 -21.45 -70.37
C GLU A 11 34.90 -22.65 -69.55
N ILE A 12 34.06 -23.68 -69.41
CA ILE A 12 34.42 -24.97 -68.83
C ILE A 12 33.79 -26.10 -69.63
N SER A 13 34.45 -27.24 -69.65
CA SER A 13 33.94 -28.46 -70.26
C SER A 13 32.69 -28.99 -69.54
N VAL A 14 31.89 -29.77 -70.27
CA VAL A 14 30.74 -30.53 -69.75
C VAL A 14 31.13 -31.35 -68.52
N ARG A 15 32.36 -31.92 -68.55
CA ARG A 15 32.88 -32.73 -67.45
C ARG A 15 33.12 -31.88 -66.20
N SER A 16 33.77 -30.73 -66.33
CA SER A 16 34.05 -29.82 -65.21
C SER A 16 32.77 -29.15 -64.68
N TYR A 17 31.80 -28.86 -65.55
CA TYR A 17 30.46 -28.45 -65.16
C TYR A 17 29.78 -29.51 -64.26
N HIS A 18 29.80 -30.78 -64.67
CA HIS A 18 29.24 -31.85 -63.85
C HIS A 18 30.02 -32.04 -62.54
N VAL A 19 31.35 -31.93 -62.54
CA VAL A 19 32.15 -31.96 -61.30
C VAL A 19 31.65 -30.90 -60.32
N CYS A 20 31.44 -29.67 -60.78
CA CYS A 20 30.91 -28.60 -59.95
C CYS A 20 29.51 -28.94 -59.40
N LYS A 21 28.59 -29.39 -60.26
CA LYS A 21 27.20 -29.69 -59.86
C LYS A 21 27.09 -30.88 -58.91
N TYR A 22 27.85 -31.95 -59.14
CA TYR A 22 27.84 -33.14 -58.26
C TYR A 22 28.45 -32.89 -56.88
N ASN A 23 29.26 -31.84 -56.73
CA ASN A 23 29.87 -31.46 -55.46
C ASN A 23 29.28 -30.16 -54.89
N GLU A 24 28.08 -29.76 -55.37
CA GLU A 24 27.33 -28.59 -54.89
C GLU A 24 28.08 -27.23 -55.00
N LEU A 25 29.07 -27.14 -55.89
CA LEU A 25 29.75 -25.90 -56.21
C LEU A 25 28.94 -25.17 -57.28
N ASN A 26 28.07 -24.26 -56.85
CA ASN A 26 27.05 -23.64 -57.72
C ASN A 26 27.47 -22.27 -58.29
N SER A 27 28.53 -21.68 -57.75
CA SER A 27 29.06 -20.39 -58.20
C SER A 27 30.58 -20.38 -58.32
N ILE A 28 31.12 -19.38 -59.03
CA ILE A 28 32.56 -19.11 -59.07
C ILE A 28 33.15 -18.84 -57.67
N SER A 29 32.34 -18.33 -56.75
CA SER A 29 32.74 -18.10 -55.36
C SER A 29 32.97 -19.42 -54.62
N ASP A 30 32.07 -20.40 -54.81
CA ASP A 30 32.17 -21.72 -54.20
C ASP A 30 33.42 -22.47 -54.67
N LEU A 31 33.70 -22.42 -55.98
CA LEU A 31 34.92 -22.97 -56.58
C LEU A 31 36.19 -22.37 -55.97
N LYS A 32 36.28 -21.05 -55.89
CA LYS A 32 37.44 -20.36 -55.32
C LYS A 32 37.63 -20.66 -53.84
N LYS A 33 36.54 -20.73 -53.07
CA LYS A 33 36.57 -21.10 -51.64
C LYS A 33 37.12 -22.51 -51.45
N TYR A 34 36.68 -23.46 -52.28
CA TYR A 34 37.20 -24.82 -52.26
C TYR A 34 38.69 -24.88 -52.65
N TYR A 35 39.07 -24.20 -53.74
CA TYR A 35 40.45 -24.17 -54.22
C TYR A 35 41.42 -23.53 -53.20
N TYR A 36 41.01 -22.46 -52.54
CA TYR A 36 41.85 -21.82 -51.53
C TYR A 36 42.21 -22.76 -50.39
N LYS A 37 41.23 -23.54 -49.92
CA LYS A 37 41.36 -24.47 -48.80
C LYS A 37 42.16 -25.72 -49.17
N ASN A 38 41.97 -26.25 -50.38
CA ASN A 38 42.51 -27.56 -50.76
C ASN A 38 43.68 -27.48 -51.75
N LYS A 39 43.93 -26.32 -52.35
CA LYS A 39 44.94 -26.05 -53.40
C LYS A 39 44.81 -26.93 -54.65
N SER A 40 43.72 -27.68 -54.76
CA SER A 40 43.41 -28.62 -55.82
C SER A 40 41.93 -29.01 -55.71
N PHE A 41 41.35 -29.45 -56.82
CA PHE A 41 40.02 -30.03 -56.96
C PHE A 41 40.05 -31.55 -57.11
N GLU A 42 41.22 -32.19 -57.11
CA GLU A 42 41.36 -33.65 -57.27
C GLU A 42 40.59 -34.46 -56.21
N LYS A 43 40.32 -33.86 -55.05
CA LYS A 43 39.51 -34.47 -53.98
C LYS A 43 38.01 -34.40 -54.22
N LEU A 44 37.55 -33.69 -55.26
CA LEU A 44 36.15 -33.65 -55.65
C LEU A 44 35.74 -34.94 -56.37
N ARG A 45 34.53 -35.40 -56.08
CA ARG A 45 33.97 -36.57 -56.74
C ARG A 45 33.96 -36.34 -58.26
N ASN A 46 34.46 -37.33 -59.00
CA ASN A 46 34.56 -37.35 -60.47
C ASN A 46 35.54 -36.32 -61.10
N CYS A 47 36.35 -35.62 -60.29
CA CYS A 47 37.33 -34.67 -60.80
C CYS A 47 38.63 -35.39 -61.22
N GLY A 48 38.86 -35.49 -62.53
CA GLY A 48 40.13 -35.98 -63.09
C GLY A 48 41.14 -34.84 -63.29
N ARG A 49 42.39 -35.17 -63.62
CA ARG A 49 43.48 -34.21 -63.81
C ARG A 49 43.13 -33.02 -64.71
N LYS A 50 42.53 -33.29 -65.88
CA LYS A 50 42.11 -32.24 -66.83
C LYS A 50 41.04 -31.31 -66.25
N SER A 51 40.04 -31.86 -65.54
CA SER A 51 39.00 -31.04 -64.89
C SER A 51 39.56 -30.24 -63.72
N ASN A 52 40.53 -30.79 -63.00
CA ASN A 52 41.23 -30.06 -61.95
C ASN A 52 41.97 -28.84 -62.52
N GLU A 53 42.79 -29.04 -63.55
CA GLU A 53 43.54 -27.97 -64.23
C GLU A 53 42.59 -26.89 -64.78
N GLU A 54 41.52 -27.29 -65.46
CA GLU A 54 40.51 -26.39 -66.03
C GLU A 54 39.78 -25.54 -64.96
N LEU A 55 39.40 -26.14 -63.82
CA LEU A 55 38.77 -25.42 -62.72
C LEU A 55 39.74 -24.47 -62.00
N ILE A 56 41.03 -24.82 -61.96
CA ILE A 56 42.09 -23.94 -61.43
C ILE A 56 42.27 -22.73 -62.35
N GLU A 57 42.34 -22.95 -63.65
CA GLU A 57 42.42 -21.87 -64.65
C GLU A 57 41.22 -20.96 -64.57
N LEU A 58 40.01 -21.50 -64.44
CA LEU A 58 38.80 -20.71 -64.23
C LEU A 58 38.88 -19.85 -62.96
N CYS A 59 39.37 -20.41 -61.86
CA CYS A 59 39.58 -19.67 -60.61
C CYS A 59 40.59 -18.52 -60.78
N ASN A 60 41.65 -18.73 -61.57
CA ASN A 60 42.65 -17.72 -61.88
C ASN A 60 42.12 -16.65 -62.85
N LYS A 61 41.32 -17.03 -63.84
CA LYS A 61 40.69 -16.12 -64.81
C LYS A 61 39.79 -15.08 -64.14
N TYR A 62 39.05 -15.50 -63.12
CA TYR A 62 38.16 -14.60 -62.38
C TYR A 62 38.81 -14.00 -61.11
N ARG A 63 40.14 -14.10 -60.93
CA ARG A 63 40.83 -13.75 -59.68
C ARG A 63 40.54 -12.33 -59.19
N ASP A 64 40.50 -11.37 -60.10
CA ASP A 64 40.32 -9.95 -59.79
C ASP A 64 38.90 -9.63 -59.28
N GLU A 65 37.88 -10.32 -59.79
CA GLU A 65 36.49 -10.13 -59.37
C GLU A 65 36.24 -10.64 -57.92
N PHE A 66 37.01 -11.64 -57.47
CA PHE A 66 36.95 -12.12 -56.08
C PHE A 66 37.75 -11.23 -55.12
N LEU A 67 38.89 -10.70 -55.57
CA LEU A 67 39.67 -9.73 -54.79
C LEU A 67 38.91 -8.41 -54.66
N ALA A 68 38.28 -7.91 -55.73
CA ALA A 68 37.46 -6.70 -55.69
C ALA A 68 36.24 -6.82 -54.75
N ASN A 69 35.52 -7.96 -54.80
CA ASN A 69 34.40 -8.23 -53.88
C ASN A 69 34.87 -8.36 -52.42
N ARG A 70 36.01 -9.03 -52.18
CA ARG A 70 36.61 -9.15 -50.85
C ARG A 70 37.12 -7.81 -50.33
N GLU A 71 37.71 -6.97 -51.17
CA GLU A 71 38.12 -5.62 -50.81
C GLU A 71 36.92 -4.72 -50.48
N LEU A 72 35.81 -4.86 -51.22
CA LEU A 72 34.55 -4.16 -50.93
C LEU A 72 33.93 -4.63 -49.60
N GLU A 73 33.95 -5.94 -49.31
CA GLU A 73 33.48 -6.49 -48.03
C GLU A 73 34.37 -6.05 -46.86
N ILE A 74 35.69 -6.15 -46.99
CA ILE A 74 36.66 -5.69 -45.99
C ILE A 74 36.53 -4.17 -45.76
N LYS A 75 36.35 -3.36 -46.81
CA LYS A 75 36.11 -1.91 -46.68
C LYS A 75 34.80 -1.61 -45.96
N LYS A 76 33.71 -2.34 -46.25
CA LYS A 76 32.41 -2.18 -45.56
C LYS A 76 32.49 -2.61 -44.09
N GLU A 77 33.18 -3.71 -43.80
CA GLU A 77 33.36 -4.21 -42.43
C GLU A 77 34.24 -3.26 -41.60
N ASN A 78 35.34 -2.77 -42.17
CA ASN A 78 36.20 -1.77 -41.52
C ASN A 78 35.47 -0.43 -41.31
N SER A 79 34.61 -0.01 -42.24
CA SER A 79 33.77 1.19 -42.09
C SER A 79 32.78 1.06 -40.92
N LEU A 80 32.04 -0.06 -40.82
CA LEU A 80 31.08 -0.26 -39.73
C LEU A 80 31.78 -0.42 -38.38
N LYS A 81 32.96 -1.05 -38.35
CA LYS A 81 33.79 -1.17 -37.15
C LYS A 81 34.25 0.19 -36.62
N ASN A 82 34.66 1.10 -37.52
CA ASN A 82 35.02 2.47 -37.17
C ASN A 82 33.81 3.28 -36.68
N ILE A 83 32.63 3.11 -37.30
CA ILE A 83 31.40 3.73 -36.82
C ILE A 83 31.13 3.32 -35.38
N ILE A 84 31.12 2.01 -35.11
CA ILE A 84 30.75 1.47 -33.79
C ILE A 84 31.75 1.85 -32.69
N SER A 85 33.05 1.94 -33.01
CA SER A 85 34.05 2.40 -32.04
C SER A 85 33.85 3.86 -31.65
N ASN A 86 33.41 4.69 -32.60
CA ASN A 86 33.29 6.15 -32.44
C ASN A 86 31.91 6.62 -31.94
N LEU A 87 30.95 5.70 -31.74
CA LEU A 87 29.63 6.05 -31.21
C LEU A 87 29.76 6.72 -29.82
N THR A 88 29.09 7.86 -29.66
CA THR A 88 28.94 8.56 -28.38
C THR A 88 28.12 7.72 -27.39
N ARG A 89 28.13 8.10 -26.11
CA ARG A 89 27.31 7.43 -25.09
C ARG A 89 25.83 7.43 -25.46
N ILE A 90 25.28 8.58 -25.85
CA ILE A 90 23.87 8.76 -26.22
C ILE A 90 23.53 7.90 -27.44
N GLN A 91 24.36 7.93 -28.49
CA GLN A 91 24.15 7.09 -29.68
C GLN A 91 24.11 5.60 -29.34
N ARG A 92 24.99 5.13 -28.44
CA ARG A 92 24.99 3.74 -27.95
C ARG A 92 23.70 3.42 -27.20
N GLU A 93 23.22 4.30 -26.34
CA GLU A 93 21.97 4.10 -25.58
C GLU A 93 20.75 4.02 -26.50
N VAL A 94 20.67 4.89 -27.51
CA VAL A 94 19.61 4.84 -28.56
C VAL A 94 19.65 3.51 -29.31
N ILE A 95 20.82 3.09 -29.78
CA ILE A 95 20.98 1.81 -30.50
C ILE A 95 20.67 0.61 -29.60
N ASN A 96 21.13 0.60 -28.34
CA ASN A 96 20.86 -0.48 -27.40
C ASN A 96 19.35 -0.65 -27.16
N SER A 97 18.63 0.47 -27.00
CA SER A 97 17.18 0.49 -26.83
C SER A 97 16.49 -0.09 -28.07
N PHE A 98 16.93 0.32 -29.26
CA PHE A 98 16.43 -0.18 -30.53
C PHE A 98 16.64 -1.69 -30.70
N ILE A 99 17.83 -2.21 -30.37
CA ILE A 99 18.13 -3.64 -30.42
C ILE A 99 17.20 -4.41 -29.49
N LEU A 100 17.07 -3.98 -28.23
CA LEU A 100 16.28 -4.68 -27.23
C LEU A 100 14.82 -4.85 -27.66
N VAL A 101 14.18 -3.76 -28.08
CA VAL A 101 12.78 -3.72 -28.47
C VAL A 101 12.52 -4.50 -29.76
N ASN A 102 13.39 -4.35 -30.78
CA ASN A 102 13.28 -5.17 -31.99
C ASN A 102 13.45 -6.66 -31.67
N THR A 103 14.35 -7.02 -30.75
CA THR A 103 14.52 -8.43 -30.34
C THR A 103 13.26 -8.97 -29.68
N ASN A 104 12.63 -8.17 -28.83
CA ASN A 104 11.41 -8.58 -28.14
C ASN A 104 10.23 -8.81 -29.08
N SER A 105 10.27 -8.19 -30.25
CA SER A 105 9.22 -8.26 -31.26
C SER A 105 9.40 -9.35 -32.32
N LEU A 106 10.49 -10.11 -32.24
CA LEU A 106 10.71 -11.31 -33.06
C LEU A 106 9.76 -12.43 -32.63
N SER A 107 9.47 -13.35 -33.55
CA SER A 107 8.81 -14.61 -33.21
C SER A 107 9.55 -15.34 -32.09
N VAL A 108 8.82 -16.11 -31.27
CA VAL A 108 9.39 -16.80 -30.08
C VAL A 108 10.66 -17.58 -30.43
N ARG A 109 10.68 -18.27 -31.58
CA ARG A 109 11.84 -19.03 -32.05
C ARG A 109 13.01 -18.12 -32.39
N SER A 110 12.79 -17.08 -33.19
CA SER A 110 13.82 -16.13 -33.61
C SER A 110 14.38 -15.33 -32.43
N LYS A 111 13.50 -14.88 -31.52
CA LYS A 111 13.87 -14.24 -30.25
C LYS A 111 14.77 -15.14 -29.41
N ASN A 112 14.40 -16.41 -29.23
CA ASN A 112 15.18 -17.37 -28.45
C ASN A 112 16.55 -17.64 -29.09
N ALA A 113 16.60 -17.78 -30.41
CA ALA A 113 17.85 -18.00 -31.14
C ALA A 113 18.81 -16.81 -30.99
N ILE A 114 18.33 -15.58 -31.22
CA ILE A 114 19.12 -14.34 -31.04
C ILE A 114 19.56 -14.17 -29.58
N SER A 115 18.65 -14.38 -28.63
CA SER A 115 18.94 -14.25 -27.19
C SER A 115 20.03 -15.24 -26.76
N LEU A 116 19.98 -16.47 -27.27
CA LEU A 116 20.98 -17.49 -26.99
C LEU A 116 22.34 -17.11 -27.59
N HIS A 117 22.38 -16.74 -28.87
CA HIS A 117 23.61 -16.31 -29.56
C HIS A 117 24.27 -15.13 -28.84
N LEU A 118 23.48 -14.13 -28.47
CA LEU A 118 23.95 -12.95 -27.77
C LEU A 118 24.25 -13.19 -26.29
N LYS A 119 23.96 -14.37 -25.73
CA LYS A 119 24.06 -14.67 -24.28
C LYS A 119 23.24 -13.67 -23.44
N ARG A 120 22.05 -13.30 -23.93
CA ARG A 120 21.12 -12.31 -23.34
C ARG A 120 21.73 -10.92 -23.11
N ASN A 121 22.81 -10.58 -23.82
CA ASN A 121 23.42 -9.24 -23.77
C ASN A 121 23.13 -8.49 -25.08
N PHE A 122 22.20 -7.54 -25.04
CA PHE A 122 21.75 -6.78 -26.22
C PHE A 122 22.51 -5.47 -26.44
N ARG A 123 23.63 -5.25 -25.75
CA ARG A 123 24.46 -4.05 -25.97
C ARG A 123 25.10 -4.09 -27.35
N ILE A 124 25.15 -2.96 -28.05
CA ILE A 124 25.71 -2.80 -29.40
C ILE A 124 27.13 -3.35 -29.51
N LYS A 125 27.96 -3.22 -28.47
CA LYS A 125 29.31 -3.80 -28.47
C LYS A 125 29.27 -5.33 -28.64
N ASN A 126 28.49 -6.02 -27.81
CA ASN A 126 28.34 -7.48 -27.89
C ASN A 126 27.60 -7.90 -29.17
N PHE A 127 26.60 -7.12 -29.59
CA PHE A 127 25.87 -7.36 -30.83
C PHE A 127 26.82 -7.29 -32.03
N ALA A 128 27.61 -6.23 -32.13
CA ALA A 128 28.55 -6.01 -33.22
C ALA A 128 29.62 -7.11 -33.27
N GLU A 129 30.22 -7.44 -32.12
CA GLU A 129 31.21 -8.52 -32.02
C GLU A 129 30.64 -9.86 -32.49
N LYS A 130 29.40 -10.20 -32.13
CA LYS A 130 28.83 -11.51 -32.43
C LYS A 130 28.11 -11.62 -33.77
N ILE A 131 27.68 -10.49 -34.34
CA ILE A 131 26.81 -10.46 -35.51
C ILE A 131 27.39 -9.67 -36.67
N PHE A 132 27.97 -8.50 -36.42
CA PHE A 132 28.46 -7.64 -37.51
C PHE A 132 29.89 -7.95 -37.94
N PHE A 133 30.79 -8.25 -37.01
CA PHE A 133 32.23 -8.49 -37.29
C PHE A 133 32.59 -9.97 -37.43
N ASN A 134 31.62 -10.86 -37.26
CA ASN A 134 31.81 -12.28 -37.44
C ASN A 134 30.85 -12.72 -38.55
N SER A 135 31.35 -13.49 -39.52
CA SER A 135 30.48 -14.12 -40.51
C SER A 135 29.50 -15.05 -39.80
N VAL A 136 28.23 -14.65 -39.76
CA VAL A 136 27.16 -15.40 -39.12
C VAL A 136 26.49 -16.28 -40.14
N ASP A 137 26.58 -17.59 -39.96
CA ASP A 137 25.73 -18.54 -40.69
C ASP A 137 24.50 -18.90 -39.87
N ILE A 138 23.42 -18.14 -40.09
CA ILE A 138 22.14 -18.26 -39.35
C ILE A 138 21.54 -19.66 -39.52
N LYS A 139 21.82 -20.34 -40.64
CA LYS A 139 21.29 -21.70 -40.93
C LYS A 139 21.76 -22.74 -39.92
N HIS A 140 22.91 -22.52 -39.30
CA HIS A 140 23.53 -23.45 -38.35
C HIS A 140 23.28 -23.09 -36.89
N TRP A 141 22.48 -22.06 -36.61
CA TRP A 141 22.13 -21.71 -35.24
C TRP A 141 21.18 -22.75 -34.62
N LYS A 142 21.40 -23.02 -33.34
CA LYS A 142 20.58 -23.97 -32.58
C LYS A 142 19.11 -23.51 -32.57
N ASN A 143 18.19 -24.43 -32.85
CA ASN A 143 16.73 -24.23 -32.82
C ASN A 143 16.18 -23.21 -33.84
N ILE A 144 16.88 -22.99 -34.96
CA ILE A 144 16.38 -22.18 -36.09
C ILE A 144 15.68 -23.07 -37.13
N GLY A 145 14.51 -22.62 -37.58
CA GLY A 145 13.79 -23.22 -38.71
C GLY A 145 13.82 -22.33 -39.95
N ALA A 146 13.44 -22.87 -41.12
CA ALA A 146 13.48 -22.18 -42.41
C ALA A 146 12.76 -20.81 -42.42
N LYS A 147 11.67 -20.66 -41.65
CA LYS A 147 10.91 -19.40 -41.54
C LYS A 147 11.58 -18.35 -40.64
N SER A 148 12.46 -18.75 -39.72
CA SER A 148 13.17 -17.84 -38.80
C SER A 148 14.38 -17.18 -39.43
N ILE A 149 14.99 -17.83 -40.44
CA ILE A 149 16.16 -17.29 -41.16
C ILE A 149 15.87 -15.91 -41.78
N PRO A 150 14.85 -15.75 -42.66
CA PRO A 150 14.59 -14.46 -43.29
C PRO A 150 14.15 -13.39 -42.29
N GLU A 151 13.45 -13.77 -41.22
CA GLU A 151 13.07 -12.85 -40.14
C GLU A 151 14.30 -12.30 -39.40
N ILE A 152 15.28 -13.16 -39.10
CA ILE A 152 16.52 -12.78 -38.43
C ILE A 152 17.42 -11.96 -39.35
N GLU A 153 17.52 -12.32 -40.63
CA GLU A 153 18.27 -11.54 -41.63
C GLU A 153 17.72 -10.12 -41.75
N LEU A 154 16.39 -9.98 -41.84
CA LEU A 154 15.72 -8.67 -41.86
C LEU A 154 15.99 -7.88 -40.58
N TYR A 155 15.89 -8.52 -39.42
CA TYR A 155 16.21 -7.90 -38.13
C TYR A 155 17.66 -7.39 -38.06
N ILE A 156 18.63 -8.18 -38.53
CA ILE A 156 20.04 -7.77 -38.56
C ILE A 156 20.25 -6.60 -39.52
N SER A 157 19.61 -6.60 -40.70
CA SER A 157 19.71 -5.47 -41.63
C SER A 157 19.09 -4.21 -41.06
N THR A 158 17.91 -4.31 -40.43
CA THR A 158 17.24 -3.16 -39.79
C THR A 158 18.11 -2.53 -38.69
N ILE A 159 18.76 -3.34 -37.86
CA ILE A 159 19.70 -2.81 -36.85
C ILE A 159 20.92 -2.16 -37.51
N ARG A 160 21.45 -2.77 -38.57
CA ARG A 160 22.61 -2.21 -39.29
C ARG A 160 22.31 -0.84 -39.87
N ASP A 161 21.14 -0.67 -40.48
CA ASP A 161 20.73 0.58 -41.09
C ASP A 161 20.47 1.65 -40.02
N PHE A 162 19.82 1.27 -38.91
CA PHE A 162 19.63 2.17 -37.77
C PHE A 162 20.94 2.63 -37.13
N VAL A 163 21.94 1.74 -37.02
CA VAL A 163 23.28 2.11 -36.51
C VAL A 163 23.92 3.19 -37.38
N LYS A 164 23.77 3.11 -38.71
CA LYS A 164 24.29 4.13 -39.63
C LYS A 164 23.54 5.45 -39.46
N GLU A 165 22.22 5.41 -39.47
CA GLU A 165 21.35 6.59 -39.28
C GLU A 165 21.68 7.34 -37.97
N VAL A 166 21.82 6.59 -36.87
CA VAL A 166 22.20 7.15 -35.56
C VAL A 166 23.62 7.72 -35.59
N SER A 167 24.56 7.05 -36.26
CA SER A 167 25.96 7.51 -36.32
C SER A 167 26.17 8.79 -37.12
N GLU A 168 25.28 9.07 -38.08
CA GLU A 168 25.30 10.29 -38.89
C GLU A 168 24.67 11.50 -38.16
N SER A 169 24.00 11.26 -37.03
CA SER A 169 23.36 12.31 -36.22
C SER A 169 24.23 12.71 -35.04
N ASN A 170 24.72 13.95 -35.05
CA ASN A 170 25.43 14.58 -33.92
C ASN A 170 24.50 15.43 -33.04
N GLU A 171 23.27 15.69 -33.48
CA GLU A 171 22.29 16.47 -32.71
C GLU A 171 21.54 15.56 -31.73
N GLU A 172 21.65 15.86 -30.44
CA GLU A 172 21.00 15.12 -29.35
C GLU A 172 19.48 15.05 -29.52
N ARG A 173 18.82 16.15 -29.90
CA ARG A 173 17.36 16.18 -30.16
C ARG A 173 16.92 15.21 -31.26
N LYS A 174 17.72 15.10 -32.32
CA LYS A 174 17.45 14.15 -33.41
C LYS A 174 17.63 12.71 -32.95
N LEU A 175 18.62 12.44 -32.11
CA LEU A 175 18.82 11.11 -31.50
C LEU A 175 17.67 10.71 -30.56
N ILE A 176 17.20 11.65 -29.73
CA ILE A 176 16.02 11.48 -28.86
C ILE A 176 14.78 11.20 -29.73
N SER A 177 14.57 12.00 -30.78
CA SER A 177 13.46 11.82 -31.73
C SER A 177 13.44 10.43 -32.37
N LEU A 178 14.59 9.93 -32.84
CA LEU A 178 14.71 8.59 -33.41
C LEU A 178 14.36 7.50 -32.39
N LYS A 179 14.91 7.60 -31.16
CA LYS A 179 14.61 6.67 -30.07
C LYS A 179 13.11 6.65 -29.77
N ASN A 180 12.53 7.83 -29.53
CA ASN A 180 11.14 7.98 -29.11
C ASN A 180 10.17 7.52 -30.18
N ASN A 181 10.40 7.91 -31.44
CA ASN A 181 9.58 7.51 -32.57
C ASN A 181 9.48 6.00 -32.64
N PHE A 182 10.63 5.33 -32.58
CA PHE A 182 10.67 3.88 -32.64
C PHE A 182 9.98 3.21 -31.45
N LEU A 183 10.23 3.67 -30.22
CA LEU A 183 9.61 3.12 -29.00
C LEU A 183 8.08 3.23 -29.04
N ILE A 184 7.56 4.40 -29.40
CA ILE A 184 6.13 4.68 -29.43
C ILE A 184 5.45 3.91 -30.56
N GLN A 185 6.00 3.96 -31.78
CA GLN A 185 5.44 3.24 -32.94
C GLN A 185 5.37 1.74 -32.69
N ARG A 186 6.44 1.16 -32.10
CA ARG A 186 6.48 -0.28 -31.85
C ARG A 186 5.49 -0.72 -30.78
N THR A 187 5.21 0.13 -29.80
CA THR A 187 4.36 -0.20 -28.65
C THR A 187 2.88 0.07 -28.93
N PHE A 188 2.57 1.20 -29.58
CA PHE A 188 1.19 1.69 -29.73
C PHE A 188 0.69 1.77 -31.18
N SER A 189 1.50 1.40 -32.17
CA SER A 189 1.13 1.43 -33.60
C SER A 189 0.63 2.81 -34.09
N ILE A 190 1.15 3.89 -33.52
CA ILE A 190 0.76 5.28 -33.86
C ILE A 190 1.54 5.75 -35.09
N SER A 191 0.85 6.11 -36.17
CA SER A 191 1.51 6.45 -37.44
C SER A 191 2.12 7.85 -37.48
N LYS A 192 1.54 8.83 -36.78
CA LYS A 192 2.01 10.21 -36.74
C LYS A 192 2.19 10.65 -35.30
N ILE A 193 3.44 10.98 -34.94
CA ILE A 193 3.80 11.45 -33.61
C ILE A 193 4.29 12.90 -33.77
N PRO A 194 3.75 13.87 -33.00
CA PRO A 194 4.18 15.26 -33.06
C PRO A 194 5.68 15.42 -32.75
N LYS A 195 6.32 16.39 -33.40
CA LYS A 195 7.75 16.66 -33.22
C LYS A 195 8.07 16.98 -31.76
N GLU A 196 7.18 17.67 -31.07
CA GLU A 196 7.28 18.03 -29.66
C GLU A 196 7.35 16.80 -28.74
N VAL A 197 6.63 15.73 -29.08
CA VAL A 197 6.63 14.46 -28.33
C VAL A 197 7.85 13.62 -28.70
N LEU A 198 8.31 13.71 -29.94
CA LEU A 198 9.51 13.00 -30.37
C LEU A 198 10.77 13.59 -29.78
N GLU A 199 10.90 14.92 -29.74
CA GLU A 199 12.12 15.61 -29.31
C GLU A 199 12.20 15.85 -27.80
N THR A 200 11.19 15.44 -27.03
CA THR A 200 11.15 15.57 -25.57
C THR A 200 11.44 14.25 -24.87
N GLU A 201 12.01 14.31 -23.68
CA GLU A 201 12.12 13.16 -22.77
C GLU A 201 11.06 13.21 -21.66
N SER A 202 10.16 14.19 -21.70
CA SER A 202 9.11 14.34 -20.70
C SER A 202 8.13 13.17 -20.70
N ILE A 203 8.06 12.44 -19.58
CA ILE A 203 7.04 11.41 -19.40
C ILE A 203 5.64 12.00 -19.34
N PHE A 204 5.46 13.22 -18.85
CA PHE A 204 4.15 13.84 -18.71
C PHE A 204 3.56 14.23 -20.07
N LEU A 205 4.37 14.87 -20.93
CA LEU A 205 3.94 15.21 -22.28
C LEU A 205 3.65 13.94 -23.10
N LEU A 206 4.44 12.88 -22.89
CA LEU A 206 4.18 11.58 -23.49
C LEU A 206 2.86 10.96 -23.01
N VAL A 207 2.61 10.93 -21.69
CA VAL A 207 1.36 10.38 -21.14
C VAL A 207 0.15 11.14 -21.65
N ASP A 208 0.21 12.48 -21.71
CA ASP A 208 -0.88 13.29 -22.26
C ASP A 208 -1.14 12.95 -23.72
N PHE A 209 -0.08 12.86 -24.53
CA PHE A 209 -0.19 12.43 -25.92
C PHE A 209 -0.85 11.04 -26.06
N LEU A 210 -0.39 10.05 -25.28
CA LEU A 210 -0.93 8.69 -25.34
C LEU A 210 -2.40 8.61 -24.91
N LEU A 211 -2.81 9.39 -23.89
CA LEU A 211 -4.20 9.52 -23.48
C LEU A 211 -5.06 10.19 -24.58
N ASN A 212 -4.54 11.21 -25.24
CA ASN A 212 -5.25 11.95 -26.29
C ASN A 212 -5.39 11.14 -27.59
N GLN A 213 -4.45 10.22 -27.86
CA GLN A 213 -4.53 9.31 -29.00
C GLN A 213 -5.35 8.04 -28.74
N ASN A 214 -5.91 7.84 -27.54
CA ASN A 214 -6.52 6.57 -27.12
C ASN A 214 -5.53 5.39 -27.33
N ALA A 215 -4.25 5.63 -27.04
CA ALA A 215 -3.20 4.62 -27.23
C ALA A 215 -3.16 3.62 -26.06
N LEU A 216 -3.48 4.11 -24.85
CA LEU A 216 -3.52 3.28 -23.65
C LEU A 216 -4.77 2.40 -23.64
N PHE A 217 -5.93 2.92 -24.05
CA PHE A 217 -7.21 2.22 -24.03
C PHE A 217 -8.01 2.54 -25.29
N ASP A 218 -9.02 1.74 -25.61
CA ASP A 218 -9.90 2.08 -26.74
C ASP A 218 -10.62 3.42 -26.52
N LYS A 219 -11.29 3.94 -27.56
CA LYS A 219 -11.94 5.25 -27.50
C LYS A 219 -12.97 5.35 -26.36
N THR A 220 -13.81 4.34 -26.19
CA THR A 220 -14.87 4.33 -25.18
C THR A 220 -14.29 4.28 -23.77
N GLN A 221 -13.32 3.38 -23.56
CA GLN A 221 -12.58 3.27 -22.30
C GLN A 221 -11.85 4.56 -21.97
N THR A 222 -11.20 5.19 -22.95
CA THR A 222 -10.49 6.46 -22.78
C THR A 222 -11.45 7.58 -22.40
N THR A 223 -12.63 7.66 -23.00
CA THR A 223 -13.67 8.60 -22.57
C THR A 223 -14.10 8.33 -21.12
N ILE A 224 -14.32 7.06 -20.74
CA ILE A 224 -14.71 6.71 -19.37
C ILE A 224 -13.64 7.15 -18.37
N ILE A 225 -12.36 6.78 -18.56
CA ILE A 225 -11.30 7.12 -17.60
C ILE A 225 -11.10 8.64 -17.47
N LYS A 226 -11.20 9.39 -18.58
CA LYS A 226 -11.03 10.84 -18.58
C LYS A 226 -12.13 11.58 -17.83
N ASN A 227 -13.31 10.99 -17.71
CA ASN A 227 -14.44 11.59 -16.98
C ASN A 227 -14.60 11.01 -15.57
N ALA A 228 -14.16 9.76 -15.36
CA ALA A 228 -14.38 9.05 -14.10
C ALA A 228 -13.18 9.11 -13.13
N LEU A 229 -12.02 9.59 -13.58
CA LEU A 229 -10.82 9.75 -12.77
C LEU A 229 -10.41 11.22 -12.72
N LYS A 230 -9.80 11.65 -11.61
CA LYS A 230 -9.16 12.94 -11.40
C LYS A 230 -7.84 13.00 -12.18
N LEU A 231 -7.91 13.10 -13.51
CA LEU A 231 -6.72 13.19 -14.34
C LEU A 231 -6.21 14.62 -14.48
N TYR A 232 -7.13 15.60 -14.49
CA TYR A 232 -6.83 16.99 -14.78
C TYR A 232 -7.18 17.93 -13.62
N GLN A 233 -6.49 19.08 -13.53
CA GLN A 233 -6.82 20.11 -12.52
C GLN A 233 -8.18 20.73 -12.81
N ASN A 234 -8.94 21.00 -11.75
CA ASN A 234 -10.28 21.61 -11.83
C ASN A 234 -11.23 20.89 -12.79
N GLN A 235 -11.04 19.56 -12.94
CA GLN A 235 -11.90 18.73 -13.77
C GLN A 235 -13.28 18.61 -13.12
N GLU A 236 -14.32 18.72 -13.93
CA GLU A 236 -15.70 18.47 -13.49
C GLU A 236 -15.88 17.00 -13.07
N GLU A 237 -16.42 16.77 -11.88
CA GLU A 237 -16.67 15.44 -11.32
C GLU A 237 -18.03 14.92 -11.78
N LEU A 238 -18.04 13.98 -12.73
CA LEU A 238 -19.27 13.43 -13.31
C LEU A 238 -19.68 12.12 -12.66
N SER A 239 -20.95 12.01 -12.31
CA SER A 239 -21.55 10.77 -11.84
C SER A 239 -21.45 9.65 -12.89
N LEU A 240 -21.53 8.41 -12.42
CA LEU A 240 -21.54 7.24 -13.31
C LEU A 240 -22.71 7.25 -14.30
N ASP A 241 -23.83 7.89 -13.96
CA ASP A 241 -25.00 8.02 -14.81
C ASP A 241 -24.76 9.02 -15.95
N GLU A 242 -24.17 10.19 -15.66
CA GLU A 242 -23.78 11.17 -16.68
C GLU A 242 -22.73 10.60 -17.64
N ILE A 243 -21.76 9.84 -17.12
CA ILE A 243 -20.76 9.17 -17.96
C ILE A 243 -21.43 8.10 -18.84
N ALA A 244 -22.36 7.33 -18.28
CA ALA A 244 -23.14 6.32 -18.99
C ALA A 244 -23.92 6.90 -20.17
N GLU A 245 -24.56 8.06 -19.99
CA GLU A 245 -25.22 8.81 -21.06
C GLU A 245 -24.22 9.23 -22.15
N LYS A 246 -23.06 9.78 -21.78
CA LYS A 246 -22.02 10.22 -22.73
C LYS A 246 -21.49 9.11 -23.63
N VAL A 247 -21.39 7.88 -23.12
CA VAL A 247 -20.82 6.74 -23.88
C VAL A 247 -21.87 5.73 -24.36
N ASN A 248 -23.16 6.02 -24.14
CA ASN A 248 -24.29 5.15 -24.47
C ASN A 248 -24.15 3.72 -23.89
N LEU A 249 -23.87 3.63 -22.60
CA LEU A 249 -23.77 2.38 -21.85
C LEU A 249 -24.61 2.46 -20.56
N THR A 250 -24.89 1.32 -19.93
CA THR A 250 -25.49 1.32 -18.58
C THR A 250 -24.48 1.79 -17.52
N ARG A 251 -24.95 2.42 -16.44
CA ARG A 251 -24.17 2.80 -15.26
C ARG A 251 -23.26 1.68 -14.75
N GLU A 252 -23.80 0.46 -14.61
CA GLU A 252 -23.03 -0.69 -14.11
C GLU A 252 -21.94 -1.12 -15.09
N ARG A 253 -22.20 -1.04 -16.40
CA ARG A 253 -21.19 -1.31 -17.42
C ARG A 253 -20.05 -0.30 -17.37
N VAL A 254 -20.34 0.99 -17.17
CA VAL A 254 -19.31 2.02 -16.99
C VAL A 254 -18.46 1.73 -15.74
N ARG A 255 -19.10 1.38 -14.62
CA ARG A 255 -18.39 1.01 -13.37
C ARG A 255 -17.42 -0.16 -13.59
N GLN A 256 -17.87 -1.21 -14.28
CA GLN A 256 -17.03 -2.37 -14.60
C GLN A 256 -15.84 -2.02 -15.50
N ILE A 257 -16.08 -1.22 -16.55
CA ILE A 257 -15.02 -0.78 -17.45
C ILE A 257 -14.02 0.10 -16.70
N ARG A 258 -14.49 1.06 -15.90
CA ARG A 258 -13.64 1.92 -15.06
C ARG A 258 -12.73 1.08 -14.18
N LYS A 259 -13.27 0.10 -13.44
CA LYS A 259 -12.49 -0.79 -12.57
C LYS A 259 -11.43 -1.55 -13.37
N LEU A 260 -11.82 -2.16 -14.50
CA LEU A 260 -10.89 -2.85 -15.40
C LEU A 260 -9.76 -1.92 -15.92
N CYS A 261 -10.09 -0.67 -16.25
CA CYS A 261 -9.12 0.30 -16.71
C CYS A 261 -8.13 0.69 -15.60
N ILE A 262 -8.61 0.95 -14.38
CA ILE A 262 -7.75 1.24 -13.21
C ILE A 262 -6.79 0.07 -12.97
N ASP A 263 -7.28 -1.16 -12.95
CA ASP A 263 -6.48 -2.37 -12.69
C ASP A 263 -5.37 -2.57 -13.75
N ASN A 264 -5.58 -2.07 -14.97
CA ASN A 264 -4.62 -2.19 -16.07
C ASN A 264 -3.76 -0.93 -16.28
N LEU A 265 -4.09 0.20 -15.65
CA LEU A 265 -3.48 1.50 -15.92
C LEU A 265 -1.98 1.48 -15.63
N PHE A 266 -1.59 0.91 -14.48
CA PHE A 266 -0.19 0.73 -14.08
C PHE A 266 0.62 0.05 -15.19
N ASN A 267 0.20 -1.15 -15.60
CA ASN A 267 0.90 -1.96 -16.59
C ASN A 267 1.00 -1.28 -17.95
N LYS A 268 -0.02 -0.52 -18.36
CA LYS A 268 -0.02 0.24 -19.62
C LYS A 268 0.93 1.44 -19.58
N LEU A 269 1.04 2.09 -18.42
CA LEU A 269 1.92 3.23 -18.22
C LEU A 269 3.37 2.84 -17.90
N LEU A 270 3.66 1.61 -17.47
CA LEU A 270 5.04 1.12 -17.24
C LEU A 270 6.00 1.41 -18.40
N PHE A 271 5.48 1.50 -19.63
CA PHE A 271 6.25 1.87 -20.82
C PHE A 271 7.04 3.19 -20.66
N ILE A 272 6.58 4.15 -19.86
CA ILE A 272 7.24 5.45 -19.68
C ILE A 272 8.65 5.32 -19.07
N GLN A 273 8.96 4.22 -18.40
CA GLN A 273 10.31 3.95 -17.88
C GLN A 273 11.38 3.77 -18.96
N ASN A 274 11.00 3.63 -20.23
CA ASN A 274 11.96 3.56 -21.33
C ASN A 274 12.51 4.96 -21.74
N PHE A 275 11.96 6.02 -21.14
CA PHE A 275 12.35 7.41 -21.36
C PHE A 275 13.26 7.86 -20.21
N ASP A 276 14.18 8.77 -20.50
CA ASP A 276 15.16 9.26 -19.53
C ASP A 276 14.77 10.68 -19.08
N ASP A 277 13.72 10.75 -18.27
CA ASP A 277 13.23 12.03 -17.77
C ASP A 277 13.95 12.40 -16.47
N ASP A 278 14.84 13.41 -16.54
CA ASP A 278 15.52 13.96 -15.37
C ASP A 278 14.54 14.80 -14.52
N LEU A 279 13.81 14.10 -13.66
CA LEU A 279 12.81 14.69 -12.78
C LEU A 279 13.40 15.73 -11.81
N HIS A 280 14.65 15.53 -11.37
CA HIS A 280 15.32 16.44 -10.45
C HIS A 280 15.69 17.74 -11.17
N GLN A 281 16.40 17.66 -12.30
CA GLN A 281 16.84 18.85 -13.03
C GLN A 281 15.66 19.65 -13.62
N LYS A 282 14.65 18.97 -14.15
CA LYS A 282 13.52 19.63 -14.83
C LYS A 282 12.49 20.18 -13.87
N TYR A 283 12.20 19.47 -12.78
CA TYR A 283 11.07 19.79 -11.90
C TYR A 283 11.46 20.10 -10.46
N GLY A 284 12.67 19.72 -10.02
CA GLY A 284 13.14 19.85 -8.64
C GLY A 284 12.68 18.71 -7.73
N LEU A 285 12.35 17.54 -8.31
CA LEU A 285 11.98 16.35 -7.54
C LEU A 285 13.21 15.69 -6.91
N ASP A 286 13.31 15.71 -5.58
CA ASP A 286 14.37 15.01 -4.85
C ASP A 286 14.05 13.52 -4.72
N ILE A 287 14.67 12.72 -5.59
CA ILE A 287 14.50 11.27 -5.70
C ILE A 287 15.41 10.46 -4.77
N GLU A 288 16.17 11.12 -3.89
CA GLU A 288 17.05 10.45 -2.92
C GLU A 288 16.47 10.47 -1.50
N ASN A 289 15.41 11.26 -1.27
CA ASN A 289 14.71 11.30 0.01
C ASN A 289 13.89 10.03 0.32
N HIS A 290 13.72 9.77 1.61
CA HIS A 290 12.91 8.67 2.16
C HIS A 290 11.42 8.74 1.76
N HIS A 291 10.92 9.95 1.56
CA HIS A 291 9.59 10.26 1.05
C HIS A 291 9.76 11.30 -0.06
N LEU A 292 9.07 11.09 -1.18
CA LEU A 292 9.11 11.99 -2.33
C LEU A 292 7.88 12.90 -2.27
N GLU A 293 8.13 14.17 -1.95
CA GLU A 293 7.09 15.19 -1.84
C GLU A 293 6.79 15.82 -3.20
N ILE A 294 5.49 15.90 -3.51
CA ILE A 294 4.97 16.53 -4.73
C ILE A 294 4.04 17.66 -4.27
N ASP A 295 4.64 18.84 -4.11
CA ASP A 295 3.94 20.06 -3.71
C ASP A 295 3.32 20.80 -4.91
N ASP A 296 2.56 21.85 -4.63
CA ASP A 296 1.90 22.65 -5.65
C ASP A 296 2.89 23.36 -6.59
N ASN A 297 4.10 23.68 -6.12
CA ASN A 297 5.15 24.27 -6.94
C ASN A 297 5.66 23.28 -7.99
N ILE A 298 5.91 22.03 -7.60
CA ILE A 298 6.35 20.96 -8.50
C ILE A 298 5.24 20.66 -9.52
N ILE A 299 3.99 20.58 -9.07
CA ILE A 299 2.83 20.39 -9.95
C ILE A 299 2.75 21.50 -11.00
N PHE A 300 2.86 22.76 -10.57
CA PHE A 300 2.86 23.92 -11.47
C PHE A 300 4.01 23.87 -12.48
N LYS A 301 5.23 23.54 -12.04
CA LYS A 301 6.39 23.38 -12.92
C LYS A 301 6.19 22.28 -13.96
N ILE A 302 5.70 21.11 -13.52
CA ILE A 302 5.42 19.96 -14.40
C ILE A 302 4.38 20.37 -15.46
N ASN A 303 3.24 20.94 -15.05
CA ASN A 303 2.20 21.29 -16.00
C ASN A 303 2.64 22.38 -16.99
N ASN A 304 3.30 23.43 -16.51
CA ASN A 304 3.73 24.54 -17.38
C ASN A 304 4.82 24.14 -18.37
N SER A 305 5.83 23.40 -17.93
CA SER A 305 6.94 22.96 -18.80
C SER A 305 6.47 21.99 -19.88
N ASN A 306 5.44 21.20 -19.58
CA ASN A 306 4.92 20.18 -20.49
C ASN A 306 3.66 20.62 -21.25
N LYS A 307 3.12 21.82 -20.97
CA LYS A 307 1.84 22.31 -21.50
C LYS A 307 0.68 21.33 -21.25
N THR A 308 0.71 20.69 -20.08
CA THR A 308 -0.35 19.77 -19.61
C THR A 308 -1.17 20.45 -18.52
N ASN A 309 -2.26 19.80 -18.09
CA ASN A 309 -3.08 20.27 -16.98
C ASN A 309 -3.42 19.13 -16.01
N PHE A 310 -2.46 18.28 -15.70
CA PHE A 310 -2.69 17.11 -14.85
C PHE A 310 -2.93 17.49 -13.38
N SER A 311 -3.79 16.71 -12.72
CA SER A 311 -4.06 16.81 -11.29
C SER A 311 -2.85 16.41 -10.45
N LYS A 312 -2.85 16.78 -9.16
CA LYS A 312 -1.84 16.35 -8.18
C LYS A 312 -1.77 14.82 -8.09
N GLU A 313 -2.95 14.20 -8.04
CA GLU A 313 -3.13 12.77 -7.86
C GLU A 313 -2.56 12.01 -9.05
N PHE A 314 -2.85 12.46 -10.28
CA PHE A 314 -2.38 11.80 -11.48
C PHE A 314 -0.89 12.05 -11.76
N ILE A 315 -0.36 13.23 -11.42
CA ILE A 315 1.09 13.48 -11.44
C ILE A 315 1.79 12.54 -10.46
N SER A 316 1.31 12.45 -9.22
CA SER A 316 1.89 11.59 -8.19
C SER A 316 1.89 10.13 -8.62
N TYR A 317 0.77 9.68 -9.20
CA TYR A 317 0.65 8.34 -9.75
C TYR A 317 1.61 8.09 -10.93
N THR A 318 1.76 9.06 -11.83
CA THR A 318 2.68 8.96 -12.99
C THR A 318 4.15 8.91 -12.53
N VAL A 319 4.54 9.74 -11.57
CA VAL A 319 5.88 9.73 -10.96
C VAL A 319 6.14 8.39 -10.27
N TYR A 320 5.15 7.86 -9.54
CA TYR A 320 5.26 6.54 -8.92
C TYR A 320 5.54 5.45 -9.96
N ILE A 321 4.78 5.43 -11.06
CA ILE A 321 4.98 4.43 -12.13
C ILE A 321 6.39 4.53 -12.72
N TYR A 322 6.86 5.75 -12.97
CA TYR A 322 8.21 5.95 -13.46
C TYR A 322 9.27 5.44 -12.46
N LEU A 323 9.05 5.64 -11.17
CA LEU A 323 9.98 5.29 -10.09
C LEU A 323 9.64 3.99 -9.34
N PHE A 324 8.80 3.10 -9.88
CA PHE A 324 8.25 1.97 -9.13
C PHE A 324 9.32 1.01 -8.57
N ASN A 325 10.51 1.00 -9.16
CA ASN A 325 11.65 0.18 -8.70
C ASN A 325 12.32 0.73 -7.43
N LYS A 326 12.10 2.01 -7.09
CA LYS A 326 12.71 2.72 -5.95
C LYS A 326 11.69 3.13 -4.88
N TYR A 327 10.45 3.36 -5.28
CA TYR A 327 9.38 3.88 -4.41
C TYR A 327 8.14 2.99 -4.49
N ASN A 328 7.48 2.84 -3.35
CA ASN A 328 6.14 2.26 -3.26
C ASN A 328 5.11 3.38 -3.13
N LEU A 329 3.93 3.17 -3.69
CA LEU A 329 2.78 4.04 -3.52
C LEU A 329 1.98 3.59 -2.30
N ILE A 330 1.89 4.45 -1.28
CA ILE A 330 0.94 4.30 -0.18
C ILE A 330 -0.26 5.20 -0.45
N GLY A 331 -1.44 4.70 -0.16
CA GLY A 331 -2.71 5.29 -0.57
C GLY A 331 -3.48 4.34 -1.49
N ASP A 332 -4.79 4.28 -1.32
CA ASP A 332 -5.64 3.48 -2.19
C ASP A 332 -5.89 4.20 -3.52
N ILE A 333 -5.56 3.54 -4.62
CA ILE A 333 -5.65 4.12 -5.97
C ILE A 333 -7.09 4.52 -6.32
N GLU A 334 -8.07 3.72 -5.90
CA GLU A 334 -9.46 4.02 -6.18
C GLU A 334 -9.96 5.19 -5.35
N ASP A 335 -9.64 5.22 -4.05
CA ASP A 335 -10.07 6.30 -3.16
C ASP A 335 -9.56 7.66 -3.65
N ILE A 336 -8.33 7.71 -4.17
CA ILE A 336 -7.65 8.96 -4.53
C ILE A 336 -7.91 9.38 -5.99
N LEU A 337 -7.80 8.46 -6.96
CA LEU A 337 -8.00 8.82 -8.38
C LEU A 337 -9.46 8.95 -8.76
N GLN A 338 -10.41 8.35 -8.04
CA GLN A 338 -11.83 8.53 -8.33
C GLN A 338 -12.38 9.75 -7.59
N PRO A 339 -13.34 10.48 -8.17
CA PRO A 339 -14.18 11.36 -7.38
C PRO A 339 -14.89 10.55 -6.28
N THR A 340 -14.99 11.12 -5.09
CA THR A 340 -15.49 10.39 -3.92
C THR A 340 -17.01 10.22 -4.00
N TYR A 341 -17.46 9.01 -4.35
CA TYR A 341 -18.90 8.67 -4.37
C TYR A 341 -19.33 7.79 -3.18
N PHE A 342 -18.42 6.98 -2.63
CA PHE A 342 -18.71 6.05 -1.53
C PHE A 342 -17.45 5.80 -0.69
N ASN A 343 -17.59 5.97 0.63
CA ASN A 343 -16.53 5.64 1.59
C ASN A 343 -16.68 4.19 2.06
N SER A 344 -15.58 3.45 2.07
CA SER A 344 -15.50 2.17 2.77
C SER A 344 -15.73 2.39 4.26
N ARG A 345 -16.54 1.50 4.86
CA ARG A 345 -16.74 1.44 6.32
C ARG A 345 -15.75 0.51 7.04
N LYS A 346 -14.90 -0.20 6.28
CA LYS A 346 -14.03 -1.28 6.80
C LYS A 346 -12.55 -0.93 6.80
N LYS A 347 -12.16 0.13 6.11
CA LYS A 347 -10.78 0.62 5.97
C LYS A 347 -10.79 2.15 5.92
N HIS A 348 -9.65 2.76 6.16
CA HIS A 348 -9.41 4.17 5.93
C HIS A 348 -9.68 4.52 4.45
N ASN A 349 -10.22 5.72 4.23
CA ASN A 349 -10.49 6.26 2.90
C ASN A 349 -9.44 7.32 2.58
N TRP A 350 -8.51 6.98 1.70
CA TRP A 350 -7.32 7.79 1.48
C TRP A 350 -7.61 9.08 0.71
N LYS A 351 -6.97 10.17 1.14
CA LYS A 351 -7.07 11.49 0.49
C LYS A 351 -5.86 11.79 -0.38
N ASN A 352 -4.68 11.28 -0.01
CA ASN A 352 -3.43 11.59 -0.69
C ASN A 352 -2.63 10.32 -1.02
N PHE A 353 -1.83 10.44 -2.08
CA PHE A 353 -0.77 9.49 -2.37
C PHE A 353 0.52 9.88 -1.64
N TYR A 354 1.22 8.88 -1.12
CA TYR A 354 2.55 9.03 -0.53
C TYR A 354 3.54 8.12 -1.25
N LEU A 355 4.57 8.71 -1.86
CA LEU A 355 5.63 7.97 -2.52
C LEU A 355 6.75 7.73 -1.51
N ILE A 356 6.82 6.52 -0.98
CA ILE A 356 7.75 6.16 0.10
C ILE A 356 8.83 5.24 -0.46
N ASN A 357 10.09 5.52 -0.13
CA ASN A 357 11.21 4.71 -0.55
C ASN A 357 10.98 3.24 -0.17
N SER A 358 11.21 2.32 -1.11
CA SER A 358 10.93 0.90 -0.92
C SER A 358 11.64 0.29 0.30
N LYS A 359 12.80 0.84 0.71
CA LYS A 359 13.50 0.40 1.95
C LYS A 359 12.65 0.58 3.21
N ILE A 360 11.77 1.58 3.24
CA ILE A 360 10.89 1.87 4.38
C ILE A 360 9.53 1.21 4.16
N ALA A 361 8.95 1.38 2.98
CA ALA A 361 7.60 0.90 2.67
C ALA A 361 7.46 -0.63 2.75
N ASN A 362 8.55 -1.37 2.52
CA ASN A 362 8.56 -2.83 2.68
C ASN A 362 8.68 -3.28 4.14
N GLU A 363 9.15 -2.41 5.03
CA GLU A 363 9.39 -2.71 6.44
C GLU A 363 8.25 -2.27 7.36
N VAL A 364 7.50 -1.24 6.97
CA VAL A 364 6.38 -0.66 7.73
C VAL A 364 5.09 -0.73 6.93
N ASN A 365 4.07 -1.37 7.49
CA ASN A 365 2.73 -1.41 6.92
C ASN A 365 1.93 -0.14 7.27
N PHE A 366 2.17 0.93 6.51
CA PHE A 366 1.47 2.20 6.68
C PHE A 366 -0.04 2.13 6.43
N ILE A 367 -0.50 1.16 5.63
CA ILE A 367 -1.94 0.98 5.37
C ILE A 367 -2.64 0.54 6.64
N SER A 368 -2.14 -0.51 7.29
CA SER A 368 -2.68 -0.99 8.56
C SER A 368 -2.52 0.03 9.70
N MET A 369 -1.47 0.85 9.66
CA MET A 369 -1.33 1.98 10.59
C MET A 369 -2.47 2.99 10.43
N ALA A 370 -2.74 3.43 9.19
CA ALA A 370 -3.83 4.36 8.91
C ALA A 370 -5.20 3.76 9.27
N ASP A 371 -5.44 2.49 8.98
CA ASP A 371 -6.66 1.79 9.35
C ASP A 371 -6.88 1.74 10.88
N ASP A 372 -5.83 1.49 11.68
CA ASP A 372 -5.95 1.47 13.15
C ASP A 372 -6.16 2.88 13.72
N VAL A 373 -5.55 3.91 13.12
CA VAL A 373 -5.79 5.32 13.50
C VAL A 373 -7.23 5.73 13.19
N ASP A 374 -7.71 5.46 11.97
CA ASP A 374 -9.10 5.75 11.56
C ASP A 374 -10.10 5.05 12.48
N LYS A 375 -9.86 3.76 12.78
CA LYS A 375 -10.68 3.00 13.71
C LYS A 375 -10.72 3.66 15.10
N ARG A 376 -9.57 4.05 15.66
CA ARG A 376 -9.50 4.70 16.98
C ARG A 376 -10.25 6.02 17.03
N LEU A 377 -10.20 6.81 15.96
CA LEU A 377 -10.93 8.08 15.85
C LEU A 377 -12.45 7.87 15.78
N ASN A 378 -12.88 6.81 15.10
CA ASN A 378 -14.28 6.45 14.94
C ASN A 378 -14.87 5.69 16.14
N ASP A 379 -14.03 5.03 16.95
CA ASP A 379 -14.43 4.38 18.19
C ASP A 379 -14.87 5.41 19.24
N ARG A 380 -15.73 5.00 20.18
CA ARG A 380 -16.19 5.87 21.26
C ARG A 380 -15.05 6.13 22.25
N ILE A 381 -14.64 7.39 22.40
CA ILE A 381 -13.60 7.85 23.31
C ILE A 381 -14.25 8.63 24.45
N GLU A 382 -14.22 8.04 25.65
CA GLU A 382 -14.79 8.63 26.88
C GLU A 382 -13.81 9.55 27.60
N GLU A 383 -12.51 9.26 27.51
CA GLU A 383 -11.45 10.08 28.07
C GLU A 383 -10.35 10.27 27.04
N THR A 384 -9.79 11.48 26.96
CA THR A 384 -8.63 11.74 26.10
C THR A 384 -7.47 10.86 26.57
N TYR A 385 -6.88 10.12 25.63
CA TYR A 385 -5.70 9.31 25.89
C TYR A 385 -4.61 9.61 24.87
N PHE A 386 -3.37 9.27 25.24
CA PHE A 386 -2.22 9.46 24.39
C PHE A 386 -1.22 8.33 24.61
N PHE A 387 -0.36 8.12 23.62
CA PHE A 387 0.76 7.19 23.74
C PHE A 387 1.88 7.57 22.78
N ASN A 388 3.10 7.14 23.10
CA ASN A 388 4.27 7.42 22.27
C ASN A 388 4.11 6.83 20.87
N PHE A 389 4.22 7.67 19.85
CA PHE A 389 3.91 7.32 18.47
C PHE A 389 4.95 6.37 17.86
N LYS A 390 6.23 6.53 18.19
CA LYS A 390 7.28 5.59 17.74
C LYS A 390 7.05 4.17 18.28
N SER A 391 6.66 4.05 19.54
CA SER A 391 6.29 2.77 20.16
C SER A 391 5.02 2.18 19.55
N TYR A 392 4.08 3.03 19.12
CA TYR A 392 2.91 2.61 18.38
C TYR A 392 3.27 2.08 16.98
N LEU A 393 4.16 2.78 16.26
CA LEU A 393 4.62 2.39 14.92
C LEU A 393 5.25 0.99 14.88
N PHE A 394 5.88 0.56 15.98
CA PHE A 394 6.42 -0.78 16.13
C PHE A 394 5.41 -1.90 15.82
N LYS A 395 4.12 -1.69 16.12
CA LYS A 395 3.05 -2.68 15.86
C LYS A 395 2.85 -2.99 14.37
N PHE A 396 3.32 -2.11 13.49
CA PHE A 396 3.13 -2.19 12.04
C PHE A 396 4.41 -2.59 11.30
N LEU A 397 5.45 -3.04 12.01
CA LEU A 397 6.65 -3.58 11.37
C LEU A 397 6.40 -4.97 10.79
N SER A 398 6.88 -5.21 9.57
CA SER A 398 6.77 -6.49 8.88
C SER A 398 7.88 -7.47 9.27
N ASN A 399 9.13 -7.00 9.46
CA ASN A 399 10.32 -7.86 9.63
C ASN A 399 11.06 -7.65 10.96
N ASN A 400 10.43 -7.04 11.97
CA ASN A 400 11.06 -6.70 13.26
C ASN A 400 12.38 -5.91 13.16
N ASN A 401 12.59 -5.16 12.07
CA ASN A 401 13.77 -4.32 11.92
C ASN A 401 13.62 -2.99 12.70
N TYR A 402 13.99 -3.00 13.98
CA TYR A 402 13.87 -1.83 14.86
C TYR A 402 14.59 -0.57 14.37
N SER A 403 15.69 -0.73 13.63
CA SER A 403 16.50 0.40 13.16
C SER A 403 15.74 1.30 12.16
N ILE A 404 14.76 0.74 11.46
CA ILE A 404 13.98 1.48 10.46
C ILE A 404 13.05 2.52 11.11
N LEU A 405 12.69 2.33 12.39
CA LEU A 405 11.68 3.15 13.08
C LEU A 405 12.05 4.63 13.13
N ASN A 406 13.33 4.95 13.29
CA ASN A 406 13.79 6.35 13.32
C ASN A 406 13.59 7.03 11.97
N ILE A 407 13.78 6.29 10.88
CA ILE A 407 13.69 6.81 9.51
C ILE A 407 12.23 6.82 9.04
N SER A 408 11.42 5.88 9.52
CA SER A 408 9.99 5.82 9.19
C SER A 408 9.13 6.79 9.99
N LEU A 409 9.58 7.26 11.17
CA LEU A 409 8.80 8.13 12.04
C LEU A 409 8.33 9.43 11.34
N PRO A 410 9.19 10.21 10.64
CA PRO A 410 8.75 11.42 9.95
C PRO A 410 7.75 11.12 8.82
N VAL A 411 7.89 9.95 8.17
CA VAL A 411 6.97 9.52 7.11
C VAL A 411 5.62 9.15 7.69
N ALA A 412 5.59 8.40 8.80
CA ALA A 412 4.37 8.05 9.51
C ALA A 412 3.67 9.29 10.06
N GLU A 413 4.43 10.24 10.61
CA GLU A 413 3.92 11.52 11.11
C GLU A 413 3.28 12.34 9.99
N LYS A 414 3.95 12.44 8.83
CA LYS A 414 3.37 13.12 7.66
C LYS A 414 2.03 12.50 7.24
N ILE A 415 1.93 11.18 7.19
CA ILE A 415 0.68 10.49 6.85
C ILE A 415 -0.41 10.84 7.85
N ILE A 416 -0.14 10.82 9.17
CA ILE A 416 -1.20 11.12 10.15
C ILE A 416 -1.62 12.59 10.16
N ASN A 417 -0.68 13.51 9.89
CA ASN A 417 -0.97 14.93 9.75
C ASN A 417 -1.88 15.17 8.54
N ASP A 418 -1.47 14.65 7.37
CA ASP A 418 -2.12 14.92 6.10
C ASP A 418 -3.47 14.18 5.96
N GLU A 419 -3.61 12.96 6.49
CA GLU A 419 -4.85 12.17 6.39
C GLU A 419 -5.85 12.46 7.53
N PHE A 420 -5.37 12.61 8.77
CA PHE A 420 -6.21 12.68 9.97
C PHE A 420 -6.17 14.02 10.72
N ASN A 421 -5.30 14.96 10.31
CA ASN A 421 -5.08 16.22 11.04
C ASN A 421 -4.67 15.98 12.51
N LEU A 422 -3.89 14.92 12.75
CA LEU A 422 -3.36 14.55 14.07
C LEU A 422 -1.87 14.86 14.15
N PHE A 423 -1.50 15.80 15.02
CA PHE A 423 -0.12 16.19 15.26
C PHE A 423 0.42 15.59 16.56
N LEU A 424 1.71 15.27 16.57
CA LEU A 424 2.38 14.78 17.77
C LEU A 424 2.59 15.92 18.77
N ASP A 425 2.57 15.58 20.07
CA ASP A 425 2.96 16.53 21.11
C ASP A 425 4.49 16.68 21.23
N LEU A 426 4.95 17.54 22.14
CA LEU A 426 6.38 17.78 22.39
C LEU A 426 7.15 16.54 22.88
N ASN A 427 6.46 15.45 23.22
CA ASN A 427 7.03 14.18 23.70
C ASN A 427 6.79 13.03 22.70
N ASP A 428 6.52 13.36 21.43
CA ASP A 428 6.21 12.43 20.34
C ASP A 428 5.00 11.51 20.62
N ASN A 429 4.03 11.98 21.42
CA ASN A 429 2.79 11.24 21.64
C ASN A 429 1.74 11.61 20.60
N ILE A 430 1.03 10.59 20.10
CA ILE A 430 -0.22 10.79 19.37
C ILE A 430 -1.37 10.89 20.37
N ILE A 431 -2.23 11.89 20.20
CA ILE A 431 -3.33 12.19 21.14
C ILE A 431 -4.67 11.88 20.46
N PHE A 432 -5.49 11.08 21.12
CA PHE A 432 -6.88 10.80 20.73
C PHE A 432 -7.81 11.52 21.70
N GLN A 433 -8.46 12.57 21.20
CA GLN A 433 -9.34 13.41 22.02
C GLN A 433 -10.67 12.72 22.30
N ARG A 434 -11.25 13.00 23.48
CA ARG A 434 -12.62 12.62 23.81
C ARG A 434 -13.59 13.08 22.71
N ASN A 435 -14.37 12.15 22.18
CA ASN A 435 -15.41 12.41 21.15
C ASN A 435 -16.84 12.22 21.68
N THR A 436 -16.99 12.02 22.99
CA THR A 436 -18.27 11.92 23.68
C THR A 436 -18.53 13.13 24.57
N HIS A 437 -19.80 13.44 24.83
CA HIS A 437 -20.15 14.39 25.87
C HIS A 437 -19.86 13.80 27.25
N LYS A 438 -19.33 14.65 28.15
CA LYS A 438 -19.18 14.32 29.56
C LYS A 438 -20.55 14.09 30.20
N GLN A 439 -20.70 12.96 30.86
CA GLN A 439 -21.95 12.58 31.50
C GLN A 439 -22.05 13.21 32.89
N VAL A 440 -23.29 13.43 33.35
CA VAL A 440 -23.58 13.99 34.69
C VAL A 440 -22.83 13.28 35.82
N PRO A 441 -22.73 11.93 35.89
CA PRO A 441 -21.93 11.26 36.92
C PRO A 441 -20.46 11.66 36.95
N GLU A 442 -19.84 11.93 35.80
CA GLU A 442 -18.43 12.32 35.74
C GLU A 442 -18.21 13.72 36.34
N TYR A 443 -19.15 14.65 36.13
CA TYR A 443 -19.12 15.96 36.80
C TYR A 443 -19.32 15.86 38.32
N ILE A 444 -20.15 14.90 38.77
CA ILE A 444 -20.35 14.64 40.21
C ILE A 444 -19.06 14.08 40.83
N ILE A 445 -18.39 13.17 40.14
CA ILE A 445 -17.12 12.60 40.61
C ILE A 445 -16.09 13.72 40.75
N GLU A 446 -15.93 14.58 39.74
CA GLU A 446 -14.99 15.70 39.78
C GLU A 446 -15.30 16.69 40.93
N ALA A 447 -16.59 17.00 41.12
CA ALA A 447 -17.03 17.85 42.23
C ALA A 447 -16.66 17.25 43.60
N LEU A 448 -16.89 15.94 43.78
CA LEU A 448 -16.56 15.23 45.01
C LEU A 448 -15.05 15.10 45.23
N GLU A 449 -14.27 14.91 44.16
CA GLU A 449 -12.80 14.92 44.23
C GLU A 449 -12.28 16.28 44.68
N HIS A 450 -12.84 17.37 44.14
CA HIS A 450 -12.49 18.72 44.53
C HIS A 450 -12.88 19.02 45.99
N LEU A 451 -14.09 18.63 46.41
CA LEU A 451 -14.56 18.85 47.79
C LEU A 451 -13.78 18.00 48.81
N GLY A 452 -13.29 16.83 48.42
CA GLY A 452 -12.42 15.98 49.25
C GLY A 452 -13.10 15.27 50.42
N GLU A 453 -14.40 15.46 50.61
CA GLU A 453 -15.19 14.87 51.68
C GLU A 453 -16.61 14.50 51.23
N PRO A 454 -17.33 13.66 52.00
CA PRO A 454 -18.75 13.40 51.73
C PRO A 454 -19.58 14.68 51.80
N SER A 455 -20.12 15.11 50.66
CA SER A 455 -20.82 16.39 50.54
C SER A 455 -22.31 16.22 50.25
N LYS A 456 -23.09 17.24 50.59
CA LYS A 456 -24.53 17.27 50.31
C LYS A 456 -24.79 17.47 48.82
N LEU A 457 -25.93 16.96 48.34
CA LEU A 457 -26.32 17.06 46.93
C LEU A 457 -26.37 18.51 46.43
N ASN A 458 -26.86 19.44 47.26
CA ASN A 458 -26.89 20.87 46.94
C ASN A 458 -25.49 21.50 46.82
N GLU A 459 -24.52 21.08 47.64
CA GLU A 459 -23.12 21.53 47.57
C GLU A 459 -22.47 21.05 46.27
N ILE A 460 -22.65 19.78 45.93
CA ILE A 460 -22.20 19.18 44.66
C ILE A 460 -22.83 19.93 43.49
N TYR A 461 -24.15 20.14 43.52
CA TYR A 461 -24.88 20.89 42.49
C TYR A 461 -24.34 22.32 42.33
N ASN A 462 -24.15 23.04 43.44
CA ASN A 462 -23.62 24.40 43.41
C ASN A 462 -22.22 24.47 42.82
N TRP A 463 -21.35 23.50 43.14
CA TRP A 463 -20.02 23.42 42.56
C TRP A 463 -20.08 23.15 41.05
N ILE A 464 -20.91 22.20 40.61
CA ILE A 464 -21.08 21.87 39.18
C ILE A 464 -21.65 23.08 38.44
N ASN A 465 -22.71 23.71 38.93
CA ASN A 465 -23.35 24.85 38.25
C ASN A 465 -22.43 26.08 38.15
N ARG A 466 -21.46 26.22 39.06
CA ARG A 466 -20.44 27.30 39.01
C ARG A 466 -19.33 27.03 37.99
N ASN A 467 -18.82 25.80 37.94
CA ASN A 467 -17.67 25.45 37.08
C ASN A 467 -18.09 24.98 35.67
N TYR A 468 -19.27 24.37 35.57
CA TYR A 468 -19.84 23.80 34.36
C TYR A 468 -21.32 24.18 34.23
N PRO A 469 -21.61 25.46 33.89
CA PRO A 469 -22.98 25.90 33.65
C PRO A 469 -23.66 24.99 32.63
N GLU A 470 -24.94 24.67 32.85
CA GLU A 470 -25.77 23.79 31.99
C GLU A 470 -25.45 22.28 32.01
N ALA A 471 -24.44 21.82 32.77
CA ALA A 471 -24.12 20.39 32.87
C ALA A 471 -25.25 19.54 33.48
N THR A 472 -26.15 20.14 34.26
CA THR A 472 -27.36 19.50 34.78
C THR A 472 -28.52 20.49 34.89
N LYS A 473 -29.75 20.00 34.75
CA LYS A 473 -30.96 20.84 34.73
C LYS A 473 -31.43 21.28 36.12
N SER A 474 -31.23 20.43 37.13
CA SER A 474 -31.64 20.70 38.51
C SER A 474 -30.90 19.79 39.50
N GLU A 475 -31.05 20.09 40.79
CA GLU A 475 -30.56 19.25 41.87
C GLU A 475 -31.20 17.84 41.84
N GLU A 476 -32.50 17.73 41.52
CA GLU A 476 -33.21 16.45 41.41
C GLU A 476 -32.68 15.58 40.27
N ALA A 477 -32.35 16.19 39.13
CA ALA A 477 -31.73 15.47 38.01
C ALA A 477 -30.34 14.92 38.38
N LEU A 478 -29.61 15.64 39.25
CA LEU A 478 -28.33 15.21 39.79
C LEU A 478 -28.50 13.95 40.66
N ARG A 479 -29.54 13.91 41.52
CA ARG A 479 -29.85 12.78 42.39
C ARG A 479 -30.00 11.46 41.62
N GLY A 480 -30.78 11.47 40.54
CA GLY A 480 -30.98 10.29 39.70
C GLY A 480 -29.70 9.84 38.99
N SER A 481 -28.76 10.75 38.74
CA SER A 481 -27.47 10.45 38.13
C SER A 481 -26.48 9.84 39.13
N CYS A 482 -26.49 10.28 40.39
CA CYS A 482 -25.69 9.64 41.45
C CYS A 482 -25.99 8.14 41.61
N GLN A 483 -27.26 7.74 41.43
CA GLN A 483 -27.67 6.34 41.59
C GLN A 483 -27.28 5.44 40.42
N ARG A 484 -26.94 6.02 39.26
CA ARG A 484 -26.61 5.26 38.03
C ARG A 484 -25.12 4.92 37.91
N SER A 485 -24.27 5.48 38.77
CA SER A 485 -22.83 5.23 38.77
C SER A 485 -22.43 4.36 39.96
N ASN A 486 -21.63 3.33 39.69
CA ASN A 486 -21.05 2.45 40.72
C ASN A 486 -19.89 3.11 41.47
N GLU A 487 -19.41 4.25 40.97
CA GLU A 487 -18.28 5.00 41.55
C GLU A 487 -18.73 6.01 42.62
N ILE A 488 -20.05 6.22 42.76
CA ILE A 488 -20.64 7.13 43.73
C ILE A 488 -21.35 6.30 44.81
N ILE A 489 -21.08 6.62 46.07
CA ILE A 489 -21.79 6.06 47.22
C ILE A 489 -22.69 7.12 47.86
N TYR A 490 -23.74 6.67 48.54
CA TYR A 490 -24.66 7.53 49.28
C TYR A 490 -24.63 7.19 50.78
N PHE A 491 -24.96 8.16 51.63
CA PHE A 491 -24.98 7.97 53.09
C PHE A 491 -26.41 7.97 53.61
N GLY A 492 -27.04 6.78 53.62
CA GLY A 492 -28.43 6.63 54.06
C GLY A 492 -29.42 7.54 53.30
N ARG A 493 -30.25 8.28 54.04
CA ARG A 493 -31.27 9.19 53.48
C ARG A 493 -30.88 10.68 53.58
N SER A 494 -29.62 10.98 53.87
CA SER A 494 -29.19 12.35 54.17
C SER A 494 -28.98 13.23 52.93
N SER A 495 -29.15 12.68 51.71
CA SER A 495 -28.72 13.31 50.45
C SER A 495 -27.24 13.71 50.45
N THR A 496 -26.41 12.99 51.21
CA THR A 496 -24.95 13.11 51.18
C THR A 496 -24.40 12.01 50.28
N PHE A 497 -23.44 12.37 49.43
CA PHE A 497 -22.78 11.47 48.49
C PHE A 497 -21.26 11.52 48.68
N GLY A 498 -20.58 10.48 48.22
CA GLY A 498 -19.12 10.38 48.26
C GLY A 498 -18.61 9.43 47.19
N LEU A 499 -17.29 9.28 47.10
CA LEU A 499 -16.67 8.41 46.11
C LEU A 499 -16.49 7.00 46.65
N LYS A 500 -16.80 6.00 45.84
CA LYS A 500 -16.64 4.58 46.18
C LYS A 500 -15.19 4.24 46.56
N LYS A 501 -14.21 4.86 45.89
CA LYS A 501 -12.78 4.68 46.19
C LYS A 501 -12.42 5.07 47.62
N TRP A 502 -13.16 5.98 48.25
CA TRP A 502 -12.90 6.39 49.64
C TRP A 502 -13.11 5.28 50.65
N GLU A 503 -14.02 4.32 50.42
CA GLU A 503 -14.18 3.18 51.34
C GLU A 503 -12.92 2.30 51.44
N LYS A 504 -12.04 2.35 50.43
CA LYS A 504 -10.76 1.61 50.42
C LYS A 504 -9.60 2.44 50.95
N THR A 505 -9.64 3.76 50.79
CA THR A 505 -8.53 4.65 51.14
C THR A 505 -8.72 5.33 52.50
N ARG A 506 -9.93 5.33 53.06
CA ARG A 506 -10.30 6.06 54.27
C ARG A 506 -11.07 5.15 55.24
N ASN A 507 -10.60 5.09 56.48
CA ASN A 507 -11.16 4.21 57.51
C ASN A 507 -12.46 4.76 58.13
N ASP A 508 -12.78 6.03 57.90
CA ASP A 508 -13.94 6.76 58.40
C ASP A 508 -15.12 6.76 57.42
N ILE A 509 -14.97 6.17 56.22
CA ILE A 509 -15.98 6.24 55.16
C ILE A 509 -16.53 4.85 54.83
N LYS A 510 -17.86 4.72 54.97
CA LYS A 510 -18.63 3.58 54.49
C LYS A 510 -20.00 4.03 53.99
N GLY A 511 -20.28 3.75 52.72
CA GLY A 511 -21.53 4.06 52.04
C GLY A 511 -22.70 3.17 52.50
N GLY A 512 -23.87 3.45 51.97
CA GLY A 512 -25.10 2.72 52.29
C GLY A 512 -25.81 3.23 53.55
N THR A 513 -26.85 2.50 53.91
CA THR A 513 -27.63 2.68 55.14
C THR A 513 -26.95 1.96 56.32
N ILE A 514 -27.37 2.29 57.54
CA ILE A 514 -26.92 1.57 58.74
C ILE A 514 -27.25 0.07 58.63
N LYS A 515 -28.39 -0.28 58.01
CA LYS A 515 -28.76 -1.68 57.76
C LYS A 515 -27.76 -2.38 56.86
N ASP A 516 -27.34 -1.74 55.77
CA ASP A 516 -26.38 -2.33 54.82
C ASP A 516 -25.04 -2.64 55.51
N ILE A 517 -24.56 -1.71 56.34
CA ILE A 517 -23.33 -1.90 57.14
C ILE A 517 -23.49 -3.06 58.13
N ILE A 518 -24.64 -3.15 58.81
CA ILE A 518 -24.92 -4.24 59.75
C ILE A 518 -25.02 -5.59 59.02
N THR A 519 -25.67 -5.62 57.86
CA THR A 519 -25.76 -6.83 57.03
C THR A 519 -24.38 -7.31 56.63
N GLU A 520 -23.53 -6.44 56.09
CA GLU A 520 -22.16 -6.79 55.71
C GLU A 520 -21.33 -7.27 56.91
N LEU A 521 -21.47 -6.64 58.07
CA LEU A 521 -20.81 -7.07 59.30
C LEU A 521 -21.26 -8.47 59.74
N LEU A 522 -22.56 -8.74 59.71
CA LEU A 522 -23.14 -10.02 60.12
C LEU A 522 -22.90 -11.13 59.09
N GLU A 523 -22.85 -10.82 57.80
CA GLU A 523 -22.51 -11.78 56.75
C GLU A 523 -21.12 -12.37 56.97
N ASN A 524 -20.19 -11.56 57.47
CA ASN A 524 -18.82 -11.97 57.82
C ASN A 524 -18.69 -12.63 59.20
N SER A 525 -19.78 -12.69 59.98
CA SER A 525 -19.80 -13.32 61.31
C SER A 525 -20.43 -14.71 61.26
N LYS A 526 -19.83 -15.67 61.96
CA LYS A 526 -20.40 -17.03 62.10
C LYS A 526 -21.47 -17.12 63.21
N THR A 527 -21.54 -16.12 64.09
CA THR A 527 -22.44 -16.09 65.24
C THR A 527 -23.16 -14.75 65.34
N PRO A 528 -24.34 -14.68 65.98
CA PRO A 528 -24.99 -13.41 66.30
C PRO A 528 -24.03 -12.51 67.09
N LEU A 529 -23.97 -11.23 66.74
CA LEU A 529 -23.13 -10.24 67.40
C LEU A 529 -23.94 -9.47 68.43
N HIS A 530 -23.32 -9.09 69.56
CA HIS A 530 -23.99 -8.23 70.52
C HIS A 530 -24.11 -6.81 69.95
N ILE A 531 -25.19 -6.11 70.28
CA ILE A 531 -25.45 -4.74 69.80
C ILE A 531 -24.34 -3.74 70.16
N THR A 532 -23.58 -3.98 71.24
CA THR A 532 -22.40 -3.14 71.55
C THR A 532 -21.29 -3.31 70.52
N GLU A 533 -21.02 -4.54 70.07
CA GLU A 533 -20.01 -4.82 69.03
C GLU A 533 -20.42 -4.19 67.70
N ILE A 534 -21.71 -4.32 67.35
CA ILE A 534 -22.31 -3.67 66.18
C ILE A 534 -22.18 -2.15 66.27
N LEU A 535 -22.46 -1.56 67.44
CA LEU A 535 -22.32 -0.12 67.67
C LEU A 535 -20.87 0.34 67.51
N THR A 536 -19.91 -0.40 68.09
CA THR A 536 -18.48 -0.08 67.96
C THR A 536 -18.06 0.00 66.50
N GLU A 537 -18.53 -0.94 65.66
CA GLU A 537 -18.24 -0.91 64.23
C GLU A 537 -18.93 0.25 63.52
N ILE A 538 -20.23 0.46 63.77
CA ILE A 538 -21.00 1.54 63.14
C ILE A 538 -20.47 2.92 63.50
N HIS A 539 -20.01 3.11 64.75
CA HIS A 539 -19.50 4.41 65.23
C HIS A 539 -18.25 4.88 64.49
N LYS A 540 -17.51 3.98 63.83
CA LYS A 540 -16.42 4.37 62.90
C LYS A 540 -16.92 5.22 61.74
N TYR A 541 -18.18 5.01 61.32
CA TYR A 541 -18.76 5.61 60.12
C TYR A 541 -20.00 6.48 60.39
N ARG A 542 -20.66 6.32 61.55
CA ARG A 542 -21.93 6.97 61.95
C ARG A 542 -21.97 7.21 63.46
N GLU A 543 -21.12 8.10 63.96
CA GLU A 543 -20.94 8.41 65.39
C GLU A 543 -22.25 8.71 66.15
N LYS A 544 -23.23 9.39 65.51
CA LYS A 544 -24.46 9.87 66.17
C LYS A 544 -25.53 8.79 66.40
N THR A 545 -25.32 7.55 65.95
CA THR A 545 -26.31 6.47 66.12
C THR A 545 -26.26 5.86 67.51
N ASN A 546 -27.39 5.34 68.00
CA ASN A 546 -27.46 4.63 69.28
C ASN A 546 -28.17 3.28 69.15
N GLU A 547 -28.03 2.45 70.19
CA GLU A 547 -28.59 1.11 70.29
C GLU A 547 -30.10 1.08 69.99
N ARG A 548 -30.86 2.00 70.60
CA ARG A 548 -32.32 2.06 70.46
C ARG A 548 -32.72 2.31 69.01
N ASN A 549 -32.02 3.20 68.32
CA ASN A 549 -32.26 3.53 66.92
C ASN A 549 -31.96 2.33 66.01
N ILE A 550 -30.83 1.64 66.23
CA ILE A 550 -30.48 0.42 65.47
C ILE A 550 -31.56 -0.64 65.63
N ILE A 551 -31.87 -1.02 66.88
CA ILE A 551 -32.84 -2.09 67.16
C ILE A 551 -34.21 -1.75 66.57
N THR A 552 -34.66 -0.51 66.73
CA THR A 552 -35.96 -0.08 66.18
C THR A 552 -35.96 -0.16 64.65
N ASN A 553 -34.88 0.28 64.00
CA ASN A 553 -34.78 0.26 62.53
C ASN A 553 -34.71 -1.17 61.97
N LEU A 554 -34.00 -2.07 62.65
CA LEU A 554 -33.91 -3.49 62.30
C LEU A 554 -35.25 -4.22 62.49
N LYS A 555 -36.01 -3.90 63.55
CA LYS A 555 -37.37 -4.45 63.76
C LYS A 555 -38.37 -4.00 62.71
N LEU A 556 -38.20 -2.80 62.17
CA LEU A 556 -39.03 -2.24 61.10
C LEU A 556 -38.57 -2.69 59.71
N ASP A 557 -37.74 -3.73 59.62
CA ASP A 557 -37.32 -4.28 58.34
C ASP A 557 -38.47 -5.04 57.66
N PRO A 558 -38.96 -4.58 56.49
CA PRO A 558 -40.11 -5.21 55.83
C PRO A 558 -39.81 -6.65 55.40
N ASN A 559 -38.54 -6.97 55.14
CA ASN A 559 -38.08 -8.28 54.71
C ASN A 559 -37.80 -9.23 55.89
N ASN A 560 -37.91 -8.75 57.13
CA ASN A 560 -37.55 -9.49 58.35
C ASN A 560 -36.15 -10.14 58.25
N SER A 561 -35.18 -9.41 57.67
CA SER A 561 -33.84 -9.94 57.36
C SER A 561 -32.98 -10.22 58.60
N PHE A 562 -33.39 -9.71 59.76
CA PHE A 562 -32.62 -9.76 61.01
C PHE A 562 -33.38 -10.53 62.10
N ILE A 563 -32.65 -11.30 62.90
CA ILE A 563 -33.15 -11.96 64.10
C ILE A 563 -32.53 -11.27 65.31
N ILE A 564 -33.37 -10.79 66.22
CA ILE A 564 -32.94 -10.18 67.48
C ILE A 564 -33.22 -11.17 68.60
N PHE A 565 -32.15 -11.66 69.23
CA PHE A 565 -32.16 -12.60 70.34
C PHE A 565 -32.20 -11.88 71.70
N ASN A 566 -32.26 -12.66 72.79
CA ASN A 566 -32.18 -12.13 74.14
C ASN A 566 -30.82 -11.45 74.38
N GLN A 567 -30.78 -10.54 75.35
CA GLN A 567 -29.63 -9.64 75.56
C GLN A 567 -29.20 -8.89 74.30
N LYS A 568 -30.11 -8.63 73.35
CA LYS A 568 -29.86 -7.80 72.16
C LYS A 568 -28.73 -8.31 71.26
N PHE A 569 -28.53 -9.64 71.21
CA PHE A 569 -27.73 -10.25 70.14
C PHE A 569 -28.50 -10.21 68.82
N ILE A 570 -27.81 -9.92 67.72
CA ILE A 570 -28.41 -9.72 66.40
C ILE A 570 -27.72 -10.64 65.41
N GLY A 571 -28.51 -11.37 64.62
CA GLY A 571 -28.02 -12.22 63.52
C GLY A 571 -28.86 -12.03 62.26
N LEU A 572 -28.43 -12.66 61.15
CA LEU A 572 -29.17 -12.65 59.89
C LEU A 572 -30.14 -13.83 59.81
N ALA A 573 -31.34 -13.58 59.29
CA ALA A 573 -32.35 -14.62 59.12
C ALA A 573 -31.91 -15.71 58.13
N SER A 574 -31.13 -15.35 57.11
CA SER A 574 -30.54 -16.27 56.13
C SER A 574 -29.55 -17.27 56.75
N GLN A 575 -28.87 -16.88 57.82
CA GLN A 575 -27.89 -17.69 58.54
C GLN A 575 -28.48 -18.36 59.80
N LYS A 576 -29.80 -18.34 59.96
CA LYS A 576 -30.47 -18.86 61.18
C LYS A 576 -30.05 -20.29 61.54
N ASN A 577 -29.82 -21.15 60.54
CA ASN A 577 -29.46 -22.56 60.76
C ASN A 577 -28.00 -22.76 61.20
N SER A 578 -27.12 -21.76 61.05
CA SER A 578 -25.74 -21.82 61.55
C SER A 578 -25.61 -21.34 62.99
N TYR A 579 -26.68 -20.80 63.58
CA TYR A 579 -26.66 -20.26 64.94
C TYR A 579 -27.16 -21.28 65.97
N ASP A 580 -26.57 -21.25 67.17
CA ASP A 580 -27.07 -21.97 68.34
C ASP A 580 -28.31 -21.26 68.93
N LEU A 581 -29.46 -21.53 68.33
CA LEU A 581 -30.71 -20.82 68.64
C LEU A 581 -31.15 -21.01 70.09
N GLU A 582 -30.89 -22.17 70.70
CA GLU A 582 -31.25 -22.42 72.11
C GLU A 582 -30.42 -21.56 73.04
N LYS A 583 -29.09 -21.51 72.84
CA LYS A 583 -28.20 -20.66 73.62
C LYS A 583 -28.67 -19.20 73.62
N TYR A 584 -28.89 -18.61 72.44
CA TYR A 584 -29.20 -17.18 72.33
C TYR A 584 -30.65 -16.83 72.72
N ARG A 585 -31.60 -17.76 72.61
CA ARG A 585 -32.98 -17.57 73.10
C ARG A 585 -33.13 -17.76 74.60
N ASN A 586 -32.23 -18.50 75.25
CA ASN A 586 -32.25 -18.76 76.68
C ASN A 586 -31.39 -17.78 77.49
N LEU A 587 -30.71 -16.82 76.85
CA LEU A 587 -30.02 -15.75 77.57
C LEU A 587 -31.02 -14.94 78.42
N PRO A 588 -30.62 -14.43 79.61
CA PRO A 588 -31.52 -13.68 80.48
C PRO A 588 -32.14 -12.46 79.78
N ILE A 589 -33.44 -12.19 79.97
CA ILE A 589 -34.09 -10.97 79.44
C ILE A 589 -33.90 -9.85 80.47
N GLN A 590 -33.15 -8.81 80.12
CA GLN A 590 -33.03 -7.63 80.99
C GLN A 590 -34.38 -6.89 81.07
N LEU A 591 -34.97 -6.86 82.27
CA LEU A 591 -36.27 -6.26 82.66
C LEU A 591 -37.54 -6.88 82.02
N GLY A 592 -37.77 -8.16 82.26
CA GLY A 592 -39.05 -8.63 82.82
C GLY A 592 -40.33 -8.61 81.96
N LYS A 593 -40.27 -8.65 80.62
CA LYS A 593 -41.45 -9.00 79.80
C LYS A 593 -41.10 -9.93 78.64
N THR A 594 -41.53 -11.18 78.74
CA THR A 594 -41.67 -12.13 77.64
C THR A 594 -42.70 -11.60 76.64
N VAL A 595 -42.28 -11.29 75.41
CA VAL A 595 -43.21 -11.11 74.28
C VAL A 595 -43.39 -12.48 73.65
N ALA A 596 -44.53 -13.12 73.93
CA ALA A 596 -44.95 -14.32 73.21
C ALA A 596 -45.35 -13.93 71.77
N PHE A 597 -44.70 -14.54 70.77
CA PHE A 597 -45.20 -14.52 69.40
C PHE A 597 -46.22 -15.67 69.20
N PRO A 598 -47.24 -15.49 68.34
CA PRO A 598 -48.25 -16.52 68.12
C PRO A 598 -47.66 -17.66 67.29
N PHE A 599 -47.79 -18.88 67.80
CA PHE A 599 -47.47 -20.10 67.06
C PHE A 599 -48.51 -20.30 65.96
N LEU A 600 -48.04 -20.57 64.74
CA LEU A 600 -48.83 -20.98 63.59
C LEU A 600 -49.64 -22.25 63.91
N GLY A 601 -50.92 -22.20 63.57
CA GLY A 601 -51.93 -23.19 63.93
C GLY A 601 -51.76 -24.56 63.29
N HIS A 602 -52.18 -25.57 64.05
CA HIS A 602 -52.56 -26.87 63.54
C HIS A 602 -53.90 -26.78 62.81
N LEU A 603 -53.90 -27.16 61.53
CA LEU A 603 -55.07 -27.58 60.78
C LEU A 603 -55.80 -28.72 61.53
N LYS A 604 -57.06 -28.50 61.89
CA LYS A 604 -58.00 -29.55 62.26
C LYS A 604 -59.05 -29.68 61.15
N VAL A 605 -59.24 -30.93 60.74
CA VAL A 605 -60.20 -31.44 59.78
C VAL A 605 -61.60 -31.46 60.40
N ARG A 606 -62.52 -30.62 59.91
CA ARG A 606 -63.83 -30.95 59.32
C ARG A 606 -64.64 -29.68 59.07
#